data_AF-A0A2K3J8Y6-F1
#
_entry.id   AF-A0A2K3J8Y6-F1
#
_cell.length_a   1.000
_cell.length_b   1.000
_cell.length_c   1.000
_cell.angle_alpha   90.00
_cell.angle_beta   90.00
_cell.angle_gamma   90.00
#
_symmetry.space_group_name_H-M   'P 1'
#
loop_
_entity.id
_entity.type
_entity.pdbx_description
1 polymer ?
#
loop_
_entity_poly.entity_id
_entity_poly.type
_entity_poly.pdbx_seq_one_letter_code
_entity_poly.pdbx_strand_id
1 'polypeptide(L)'
;MTKIFKRYWPYLKEYKFYYFIVLIGILLTVAATAATAQIMKPLMDDMFIARDPDMLLYIPLMLVAIYFAKSLGRYLQSVYMNYIGLSMVTRLREVLLEKILYLDMKMLYANRSGEMISRVTNDIGRVQYFVSNMLPELVREVLTVVGLVAYVIYLSPELSFYALVVLPLVIYPLVLIAKRLKKLSHRSQEKSADVMTRLTEVFNNNEIIKAHATEKFELKRFSSENWRFFKINMKG
;
A
#
# COMPACT_ATOMS: atom_id res chain seq x y z
N MET A 1 -1.55 -5.17 17.79
CA MET A 1 -1.38 -5.99 16.56
C MET A 1 -1.11 -7.46 16.86
N THR A 2 -0.23 -7.80 17.81
CA THR A 2 0.14 -9.19 18.15
C THR A 2 -1.04 -10.10 18.57
N LYS A 3 -2.03 -9.58 19.32
CA LYS A 3 -3.24 -10.35 19.71
C LYS A 3 -4.13 -10.73 18.52
N ILE A 4 -4.20 -9.89 17.49
CA ILE A 4 -4.99 -10.13 16.26
C ILE A 4 -4.30 -11.22 15.44
N PHE A 5 -3.00 -11.09 15.20
CA PHE A 5 -2.20 -12.11 14.52
C PHE A 5 -2.32 -13.49 15.20
N LYS A 6 -2.22 -13.54 16.53
CA LYS A 6 -2.33 -14.80 17.28
C LYS A 6 -3.72 -15.45 17.16
N ARG A 7 -4.79 -14.65 17.03
CA ARG A 7 -6.17 -15.12 16.86
C ARG A 7 -6.43 -15.70 15.46
N TYR A 8 -5.79 -15.13 14.43
CA TYR A 8 -5.95 -15.58 13.03
C TYR A 8 -4.87 -16.58 12.58
N TRP A 9 -3.80 -16.77 13.37
CA TRP A 9 -2.73 -17.73 13.12
C TRP A 9 -3.19 -19.17 12.84
N PRO A 10 -4.23 -19.71 13.50
CA PRO A 10 -4.74 -21.06 13.19
C PRO A 10 -5.22 -21.17 11.73
N TYR A 11 -5.88 -20.14 11.21
CA TYR A 11 -6.38 -20.10 9.83
C TYR A 11 -5.25 -19.98 8.80
N LEU A 12 -4.09 -19.42 9.19
CA LEU A 12 -2.92 -19.34 8.31
C LEU A 12 -2.15 -20.67 8.20
N LYS A 13 -2.25 -21.54 9.23
CA LYS A 13 -1.53 -22.82 9.27
C LYS A 13 -2.00 -23.83 8.23
N GLU A 14 -3.25 -23.73 7.77
CA GLU A 14 -3.80 -24.61 6.74
C GLU A 14 -3.16 -24.36 5.36
N TYR A 15 -2.59 -23.18 5.13
CA TYR A 15 -2.03 -22.77 3.84
C TYR A 15 -0.49 -22.79 3.78
N LYS A 16 0.19 -23.48 4.71
CA LYS A 16 1.67 -23.49 4.79
C LYS A 16 2.36 -23.88 3.47
N PHE A 17 1.80 -24.85 2.75
CA PHE A 17 2.35 -25.29 1.47
C PHE A 17 2.30 -24.17 0.42
N TYR A 18 1.18 -23.45 0.31
CA TYR A 18 1.04 -22.32 -0.60
C TYR A 18 1.97 -21.17 -0.22
N TYR A 19 2.12 -20.87 1.07
CA TYR A 19 3.09 -19.89 1.54
C TYR A 19 4.54 -20.27 1.19
N PHE A 20 4.87 -21.56 1.19
CA PHE A 20 6.19 -22.03 0.77
C PHE A 20 6.42 -21.80 -0.73
N ILE A 21 5.41 -22.06 -1.59
CA ILE A 21 5.51 -21.75 -3.03
C ILE A 21 5.67 -20.24 -3.26
N VAL A 22 4.94 -19.42 -2.50
CA VAL A 22 5.07 -17.96 -2.56
C VAL A 22 6.50 -17.53 -2.18
N LEU A 23 7.08 -18.12 -1.14
CA LEU A 23 8.46 -17.83 -0.73
C LEU A 23 9.44 -18.15 -1.85
N ILE A 24 9.29 -19.30 -2.53
CA ILE A 24 10.10 -19.66 -3.70
C ILE A 24 9.92 -18.62 -4.82
N GLY A 25 8.68 -18.22 -5.12
CA GLY A 25 8.40 -17.19 -6.12
C GLY A 25 9.04 -15.84 -5.79
N ILE A 26 9.04 -15.44 -4.51
CA ILE A 26 9.72 -14.25 -4.03
C ILE A 26 11.24 -14.38 -4.22
N LEU A 27 11.85 -15.48 -3.79
CA LEU A 27 13.29 -15.71 -3.95
C LEU A 27 13.71 -15.71 -5.41
N LEU A 28 12.93 -16.36 -6.29
CA LEU A 28 13.16 -16.35 -7.73
C LEU A 28 13.08 -14.94 -8.32
N THR A 29 12.11 -14.14 -7.89
CA THR A 29 11.95 -12.75 -8.33
C THR A 29 13.11 -11.87 -7.86
N VAL A 30 13.55 -12.04 -6.61
CA VAL A 30 14.69 -11.31 -6.03
C VAL A 30 15.98 -11.68 -6.76
N ALA A 31 16.24 -12.98 -6.96
CA ALA A 31 17.41 -13.47 -7.67
C ALA A 31 17.44 -12.96 -9.13
N ALA A 32 16.32 -13.03 -9.84
CA ALA A 32 16.24 -12.52 -11.22
C ALA A 32 16.43 -10.99 -11.28
N THR A 33 15.96 -10.26 -10.26
CA THR A 33 16.17 -8.80 -10.18
C THR A 33 17.64 -8.47 -9.95
N ALA A 34 18.33 -9.19 -9.07
CA ALA A 34 19.78 -9.06 -8.88
C ALA A 34 20.55 -9.45 -10.14
N ALA A 35 20.17 -10.55 -10.81
CA ALA A 35 20.76 -10.98 -12.07
C ALA A 35 20.58 -9.93 -13.18
N THR A 36 19.44 -9.23 -13.22
CA THR A 36 19.23 -8.11 -14.14
C THR A 36 20.25 -6.99 -13.92
N ALA A 37 20.52 -6.64 -12.65
CA ALA A 37 21.55 -5.66 -12.31
C ALA A 37 22.95 -6.17 -12.67
N GLN A 38 23.20 -7.48 -12.51
CA GLN A 38 24.48 -8.09 -12.85
C GLN A 38 24.76 -8.10 -14.36
N ILE A 39 23.77 -8.38 -15.20
CA ILE A 39 23.93 -8.38 -16.66
C ILE A 39 24.33 -7.00 -17.21
N MET A 40 23.98 -5.91 -16.52
CA MET A 40 24.32 -4.57 -16.99
C MET A 40 25.84 -4.38 -17.17
N LYS A 41 26.66 -5.02 -16.33
CA LYS A 41 28.12 -4.94 -16.44
C LYS A 41 28.67 -5.56 -17.74
N PRO A 42 28.49 -6.86 -18.03
CA PRO A 42 28.95 -7.45 -19.29
C PRO A 42 28.23 -6.88 -20.52
N LEU A 43 26.99 -6.40 -20.36
CA LEU A 43 26.30 -5.66 -21.42
C LEU A 43 27.11 -4.43 -21.84
N MET A 44 27.58 -3.63 -20.89
CA MET A 44 28.40 -2.46 -21.19
C MET A 44 29.83 -2.84 -21.59
N ASP A 45 30.51 -3.64 -20.78
CA ASP A 45 31.94 -3.91 -20.91
C ASP A 45 32.24 -4.83 -22.10
N ASP A 46 31.55 -5.96 -22.20
CA ASP A 46 31.90 -7.00 -23.19
C ASP A 46 31.19 -6.79 -24.53
N MET A 47 29.91 -6.38 -24.50
CA MET A 47 29.11 -6.22 -25.72
C MET A 47 29.24 -4.83 -26.36
N PHE A 48 29.19 -3.74 -25.58
CA PHE A 48 29.28 -2.38 -26.14
C PHE A 48 30.72 -1.85 -26.27
N ILE A 49 31.56 -2.06 -25.26
CA ILE A 49 32.95 -1.56 -25.25
C ILE A 49 33.88 -2.51 -26.01
N ALA A 50 33.96 -3.78 -25.60
CA ALA A 50 34.85 -4.76 -26.24
C ALA A 50 34.32 -5.30 -27.58
N ARG A 51 33.01 -5.16 -27.84
CA ARG A 51 32.31 -5.60 -29.08
C ARG A 51 32.53 -7.08 -29.40
N ASP A 52 32.49 -7.92 -28.37
CA ASP A 52 32.61 -9.37 -28.54
C ASP A 52 31.40 -9.92 -29.33
N PRO A 53 31.60 -10.55 -30.50
CA PRO A 53 30.51 -11.07 -31.32
C PRO A 53 29.68 -12.15 -30.64
N ASP A 54 30.26 -12.92 -29.71
CA ASP A 54 29.54 -13.97 -29.00
C ASP A 54 28.57 -13.38 -27.95
N MET A 55 28.97 -12.27 -27.31
CA MET A 55 28.15 -11.58 -26.31
C MET A 55 26.90 -10.94 -26.92
N LEU A 56 26.93 -10.59 -28.21
CA LEU A 56 25.75 -10.13 -28.95
C LEU A 56 24.62 -11.16 -28.99
N LEU A 57 24.95 -12.46 -28.89
CA LEU A 57 23.96 -13.53 -28.82
C LEU A 57 23.63 -13.95 -27.37
N TYR A 58 24.65 -14.09 -26.52
CA TYR A 58 24.46 -14.57 -25.15
C TYR A 58 23.67 -13.60 -24.28
N ILE A 59 23.94 -12.29 -24.37
CA ILE A 59 23.31 -11.31 -23.46
C ILE A 59 21.80 -11.20 -23.70
N PRO A 60 21.29 -11.04 -24.94
CA PRO A 60 19.85 -11.06 -25.18
C PRO A 60 19.18 -12.35 -24.71
N LEU A 61 19.80 -13.52 -24.92
CA LEU A 61 19.25 -14.80 -24.50
C LEU A 61 19.17 -14.91 -22.96
N MET A 62 20.23 -14.50 -22.26
CA MET A 62 20.23 -14.45 -20.80
C MET A 62 19.21 -13.45 -20.26
N LEU A 63 19.03 -12.28 -20.90
CA LEU A 63 17.98 -11.32 -20.53
C LEU A 63 16.59 -11.95 -20.65
N VAL A 64 16.29 -12.64 -21.76
CA VAL A 64 15.02 -13.35 -21.92
C VAL A 64 14.84 -14.38 -20.80
N ALA A 65 15.85 -15.19 -20.51
CA ALA A 65 15.79 -16.18 -19.44
C ALA A 65 15.57 -15.55 -18.05
N ILE A 66 16.25 -14.45 -17.73
CA ILE A 66 16.10 -13.71 -16.47
C ILE A 66 14.69 -13.13 -16.35
N TYR A 67 14.19 -12.46 -17.39
CA TYR A 67 12.85 -11.86 -17.35
C TYR A 67 11.76 -12.93 -17.34
N PHE A 68 12.00 -14.08 -17.96
CA PHE A 68 11.12 -15.24 -17.84
C PHE A 68 11.08 -15.76 -16.39
N ALA A 69 12.24 -16.00 -15.78
CA ALA A 69 12.33 -16.43 -14.37
C ALA A 69 11.68 -15.40 -13.41
N LYS A 70 11.93 -14.11 -13.64
CA LYS A 70 11.32 -13.01 -12.87
C LYS A 70 9.80 -13.02 -12.99
N SER A 71 9.29 -13.19 -14.21
CA SER A 71 7.85 -13.21 -14.48
C SER A 71 7.19 -14.45 -13.90
N LEU A 72 7.85 -15.61 -13.97
CA LEU A 72 7.39 -16.85 -13.35
C LEU A 72 7.33 -16.71 -11.83
N GLY A 73 8.36 -16.14 -11.20
CA GLY A 73 8.38 -15.87 -9.76
C GLY A 73 7.22 -14.95 -9.33
N ARG A 74 6.99 -13.86 -10.08
CA ARG A 74 5.85 -12.95 -9.85
C ARG A 74 4.50 -13.63 -10.07
N TYR A 75 4.38 -14.47 -11.09
CA TYR A 75 3.16 -15.21 -11.38
C TYR A 75 2.81 -16.16 -10.24
N LEU A 76 3.76 -16.99 -9.80
CA LEU A 76 3.58 -17.89 -8.65
C LEU A 76 3.18 -17.10 -7.40
N GLN A 77 3.90 -16.02 -7.09
CA GLN A 77 3.55 -15.15 -5.97
C GLN A 77 2.11 -14.64 -6.07
N SER A 78 1.72 -14.09 -7.21
CA SER A 78 0.39 -13.49 -7.42
C SER A 78 -0.73 -14.52 -7.30
N VAL A 79 -0.62 -15.65 -8.00
CA VAL A 79 -1.67 -16.68 -8.02
C VAL A 79 -1.88 -17.27 -6.63
N TYR A 80 -0.81 -17.70 -5.96
CA TYR A 80 -0.93 -18.35 -4.66
C TYR A 80 -1.30 -17.37 -3.54
N MET A 81 -0.84 -16.12 -3.57
CA MET A 81 -1.28 -15.11 -2.59
C MET A 81 -2.74 -14.70 -2.80
N ASN A 82 -3.22 -14.64 -4.05
CA ASN A 82 -4.64 -14.43 -4.32
C ASN A 82 -5.48 -15.61 -3.83
N TYR A 83 -5.04 -16.84 -4.08
CA TYR A 83 -5.70 -18.04 -3.56
C TYR A 83 -5.82 -17.99 -2.03
N ILE A 84 -4.70 -17.80 -1.32
CA ILE A 84 -4.67 -17.73 0.15
C ILE A 84 -5.62 -16.65 0.68
N GLY A 85 -5.59 -15.44 0.11
CA GLY A 85 -6.45 -14.36 0.60
C GLY A 85 -7.92 -14.61 0.32
N LEU A 86 -8.28 -15.12 -0.86
CA LEU A 86 -9.67 -15.48 -1.18
C LEU A 86 -10.18 -16.56 -0.23
N SER A 87 -9.40 -17.63 0.00
CA SER A 87 -9.80 -18.69 0.93
C SER A 87 -9.97 -18.17 2.36
N MET A 88 -9.07 -17.30 2.82
CA MET A 88 -9.17 -16.66 4.13
C MET A 88 -10.43 -15.79 4.24
N VAL A 89 -10.76 -14.99 3.22
CA VAL A 89 -11.98 -14.17 3.19
C VAL A 89 -13.23 -15.01 3.25
N THR A 90 -13.31 -16.07 2.43
CA THR A 90 -14.45 -16.98 2.40
C THR A 90 -14.69 -17.56 3.79
N ARG A 91 -13.62 -18.04 4.44
CA ARG A 91 -13.72 -18.59 5.80
C ARG A 91 -14.12 -17.55 6.85
N LEU A 92 -13.59 -16.33 6.76
CA LEU A 92 -13.97 -15.25 7.68
C LEU A 92 -15.44 -14.84 7.51
N ARG A 93 -15.94 -14.84 6.27
CA ARG A 93 -17.36 -14.56 5.99
C ARG A 93 -18.26 -15.64 6.58
N GLU A 94 -17.91 -16.91 6.43
CA GLU A 94 -18.65 -18.03 7.07
C GLU A 94 -18.70 -17.88 8.59
N VAL A 95 -17.55 -17.68 9.24
CA VAL A 95 -17.47 -17.55 10.71
C VAL A 95 -18.22 -16.32 11.23
N LEU A 96 -18.20 -15.21 10.49
CA LEU A 96 -18.92 -14.00 10.89
C LEU A 96 -20.42 -14.14 10.64
N LEU A 97 -20.83 -14.75 9.53
CA LEU A 97 -22.23 -15.02 9.27
C LEU A 97 -22.81 -15.96 10.33
N GLU A 98 -22.11 -17.04 10.66
CA GLU A 98 -22.50 -17.96 11.73
C GLU A 98 -22.75 -17.21 13.05
N LYS A 99 -21.82 -16.33 13.46
CA LYS A 99 -22.00 -15.51 14.67
C LYS A 99 -23.17 -14.54 14.59
N ILE A 100 -23.44 -13.98 13.42
CA ILE A 100 -24.59 -13.07 13.23
C ILE A 100 -25.90 -13.86 13.38
N LEU A 101 -25.96 -15.09 12.87
CA LEU A 101 -27.15 -15.96 12.96
C LEU A 101 -27.48 -16.38 14.40
N TYR A 102 -26.46 -16.57 15.24
CA TYR A 102 -26.63 -16.95 16.65
C TYR A 102 -26.58 -15.76 17.63
N LEU A 103 -26.59 -14.52 17.12
CA LEU A 103 -26.55 -13.32 17.95
C LEU A 103 -27.91 -13.06 18.61
N ASP A 104 -27.90 -12.51 19.82
CA ASP A 104 -29.13 -12.13 20.50
C ASP A 104 -29.80 -10.94 19.80
N MET A 105 -31.14 -10.93 19.81
CA MET A 105 -31.92 -9.89 19.16
C MET A 105 -31.57 -8.49 19.69
N LYS A 106 -31.18 -8.36 20.97
CA LYS A 106 -30.76 -7.07 21.54
C LYS A 106 -29.50 -6.53 20.87
N MET A 107 -28.49 -7.35 20.57
CA MET A 107 -27.34 -6.90 19.76
C MET A 107 -27.72 -6.60 18.31
N LEU A 108 -28.62 -7.39 17.71
CA LEU A 108 -29.07 -7.15 16.33
C LEU A 108 -29.85 -5.84 16.19
N TYR A 109 -30.65 -5.46 17.19
CA TYR A 109 -31.36 -4.18 17.22
C TYR A 109 -30.46 -3.00 17.62
N ALA A 110 -29.45 -3.24 18.47
CA ALA A 110 -28.51 -2.20 18.89
C ALA A 110 -27.54 -1.76 17.76
N ASN A 111 -27.27 -2.64 16.80
CA ASN A 111 -26.38 -2.37 15.68
C ASN A 111 -27.18 -2.26 14.38
N ARG A 112 -26.89 -1.25 13.54
CA ARG A 112 -27.58 -1.12 12.25
C ARG A 112 -27.16 -2.28 11.34
N SER A 113 -28.12 -2.96 10.72
CA SER A 113 -27.87 -4.08 9.78
C SER A 113 -26.88 -3.71 8.67
N GLY A 114 -26.97 -2.48 8.15
CA GLY A 114 -26.02 -1.94 7.15
C GLY A 114 -24.58 -1.84 7.66
N GLU A 115 -24.36 -1.57 8.95
CA GLU A 115 -23.02 -1.54 9.55
C GLU A 115 -22.43 -2.94 9.66
N MET A 116 -23.23 -3.93 10.09
CA MET A 116 -22.81 -5.33 10.14
C MET A 116 -22.46 -5.87 8.75
N ILE A 117 -23.29 -5.59 7.74
CA ILE A 117 -23.03 -5.94 6.35
C ILE A 117 -21.72 -5.29 5.87
N SER A 118 -21.54 -3.98 6.12
CA SER A 118 -20.32 -3.26 5.74
C SER A 118 -19.06 -3.86 6.36
N ARG A 119 -19.10 -4.29 7.63
CA ARG A 119 -17.96 -4.97 8.25
C ARG A 119 -17.66 -6.32 7.59
N VAL A 120 -18.69 -7.10 7.27
CA VAL A 120 -18.52 -8.42 6.61
C VAL A 120 -18.03 -8.28 5.17
N THR A 121 -18.44 -7.24 4.45
CA THR A 121 -18.04 -7.05 3.05
C THR A 121 -16.73 -6.26 2.94
N ASN A 122 -16.71 -5.03 3.47
CA ASN A 122 -15.63 -4.07 3.29
C ASN A 122 -14.43 -4.35 4.19
N ASP A 123 -14.62 -4.56 5.50
CA ASP A 123 -13.48 -4.75 6.41
C ASP A 123 -12.78 -6.08 6.14
N ILE A 124 -13.54 -7.15 5.86
CA ILE A 124 -12.93 -8.41 5.40
C ILE A 124 -12.20 -8.23 4.08
N GLY A 125 -12.76 -7.47 3.13
CA GLY A 125 -12.08 -7.15 1.87
C GLY A 125 -10.77 -6.39 2.07
N ARG A 126 -10.70 -5.47 3.05
CA ARG A 126 -9.44 -4.80 3.42
C ARG A 126 -8.42 -5.78 4.01
N VAL A 127 -8.87 -6.74 4.82
CA VAL A 127 -8.00 -7.81 5.34
C VAL A 127 -7.47 -8.66 4.18
N GLN A 128 -8.30 -9.00 3.20
CA GLN A 128 -7.87 -9.69 1.98
C GLN A 128 -6.74 -8.95 1.28
N TYR A 129 -6.95 -7.66 1.02
CA TYR A 129 -5.98 -6.85 0.30
C TYR A 129 -4.65 -6.78 1.05
N PHE A 130 -4.71 -6.62 2.37
CA PHE A 130 -3.52 -6.61 3.22
C PHE A 130 -2.74 -7.93 3.13
N VAL A 131 -3.43 -9.07 3.22
CA VAL A 131 -2.79 -10.40 3.21
C VAL A 131 -2.30 -10.77 1.81
N SER A 132 -3.09 -10.57 0.76
CA SER A 132 -2.75 -10.98 -0.61
C SER A 132 -1.78 -10.06 -1.33
N ASN A 133 -1.76 -8.77 -0.99
CA ASN A 133 -0.98 -7.78 -1.74
C ASN A 133 0.07 -7.11 -0.86
N MET A 134 -0.37 -6.37 0.17
CA MET A 134 0.51 -5.47 0.92
C MET A 134 1.63 -6.21 1.67
N LEU A 135 1.28 -7.29 2.38
CA LEU A 135 2.25 -8.09 3.15
C LEU A 135 3.30 -8.79 2.26
N PRO A 136 2.93 -9.57 1.22
CA PRO A 136 3.92 -10.25 0.38
C PRO A 136 4.75 -9.28 -0.47
N GLU A 137 4.17 -8.16 -0.88
CA GLU A 137 4.90 -7.08 -1.53
C GLU A 137 5.97 -6.52 -0.59
N LEU A 138 5.61 -6.16 0.65
CA LEU A 138 6.57 -5.68 1.64
C LEU A 138 7.74 -6.66 1.84
N VAL A 139 7.45 -7.95 2.01
CA VAL A 139 8.48 -8.99 2.19
C VAL A 139 9.40 -9.06 0.96
N ARG A 140 8.83 -9.07 -0.25
CA ARG A 140 9.61 -9.08 -1.50
C ARG A 140 10.48 -7.84 -1.63
N GLU A 141 9.93 -6.65 -1.39
CA GLU A 141 10.69 -5.40 -1.52
C GLU A 141 11.83 -5.33 -0.51
N VAL A 142 11.61 -5.73 0.75
CA VAL A 142 12.68 -5.80 1.76
C VAL A 142 13.78 -6.76 1.33
N LEU A 143 13.43 -7.97 0.88
CA LEU A 143 14.42 -8.94 0.39
C LEU A 143 15.15 -8.46 -0.87
N THR A 144 14.45 -7.75 -1.75
CA THR A 144 15.04 -7.16 -2.97
C THR A 144 16.05 -6.09 -2.60
N VAL A 145 15.70 -5.18 -1.68
CA VAL A 145 16.61 -4.14 -1.18
C VAL A 145 17.84 -4.77 -0.54
N VAL A 146 17.67 -5.75 0.35
CA VAL A 146 18.79 -6.44 0.99
C VAL A 146 19.69 -7.13 -0.04
N GLY A 147 19.09 -7.84 -1.00
CA GLY A 147 19.83 -8.52 -2.06
C GLY A 147 20.62 -7.57 -2.97
N LEU A 148 20.02 -6.45 -3.38
CA LEU A 148 20.68 -5.45 -4.21
C LEU A 148 21.76 -4.68 -3.46
N VAL A 149 21.53 -4.31 -2.20
CA VAL A 149 22.54 -3.66 -1.36
C VAL A 149 23.74 -4.59 -1.15
N ALA A 150 23.49 -5.86 -0.82
CA ALA A 150 24.56 -6.85 -0.70
C ALA A 150 25.35 -7.01 -2.01
N TYR A 151 24.65 -7.02 -3.15
CA TYR A 151 25.28 -7.13 -4.47
C TYR A 151 26.16 -5.92 -4.81
N VAL A 152 25.69 -4.69 -4.55
CA VAL A 152 26.47 -3.47 -4.83
C VAL A 152 27.69 -3.35 -3.91
N ILE A 153 27.57 -3.75 -2.63
CA ILE A 153 28.70 -3.85 -1.71
C ILE A 153 29.73 -4.87 -2.23
N TYR A 154 29.27 -6.02 -2.73
CA TYR A 154 30.14 -7.03 -3.35
C TYR A 154 30.89 -6.51 -4.59
N LEU A 155 30.22 -5.72 -5.43
CA LEU A 155 30.83 -5.13 -6.62
C LEU A 155 31.90 -4.07 -6.31
N SER A 156 31.58 -3.13 -5.41
CA SER A 156 32.50 -2.07 -5.01
C SER A 156 32.15 -1.55 -3.61
N PRO A 157 32.88 -1.99 -2.58
CA PRO A 157 32.68 -1.51 -1.21
C PRO A 157 32.79 0.02 -1.09
N GLU A 158 33.72 0.62 -1.82
CA GLU A 158 33.95 2.06 -1.79
C GLU A 158 32.78 2.87 -2.38
N LEU A 159 32.36 2.56 -3.61
CA LEU A 159 31.22 3.26 -4.24
C LEU A 159 29.90 3.00 -3.49
N SER A 160 29.72 1.78 -2.97
CA SER A 160 28.55 1.43 -2.17
C SER A 160 28.47 2.24 -0.88
N PHE A 161 29.61 2.49 -0.21
CA PHE A 161 29.65 3.32 1.00
C PHE A 161 29.18 4.75 0.71
N TYR A 162 29.71 5.39 -0.33
CA TYR A 162 29.27 6.73 -0.71
C TYR A 162 27.77 6.76 -1.05
N ALA A 163 27.28 5.78 -1.83
CA ALA A 163 25.87 5.70 -2.17
C ALA A 163 24.98 5.51 -0.92
N LEU A 164 25.38 4.64 0.01
CA LEU A 164 24.64 4.35 1.24
C LEU A 164 24.64 5.53 2.24
N VAL A 165 25.59 6.45 2.15
CA VAL A 165 25.61 7.69 2.94
C VAL A 165 24.79 8.79 2.28
N VAL A 166 24.92 8.96 0.96
CA VAL A 166 24.20 10.00 0.21
C VAL A 166 22.69 9.71 0.18
N LEU A 167 22.29 8.45 0.08
CA LEU A 167 20.88 8.07 -0.06
C LEU A 167 20.02 8.47 1.16
N PRO A 168 20.41 8.22 2.43
CA PRO A 168 19.74 8.78 3.60
C PRO A 168 19.71 10.30 3.64
N LEU A 169 20.79 10.97 3.22
CA LEU A 169 20.85 12.44 3.17
C LEU A 169 19.81 13.03 2.20
N VAL A 170 19.51 12.33 1.11
CA VAL A 170 18.45 12.70 0.16
C VAL A 170 17.05 12.30 0.68
N ILE A 171 16.91 11.10 1.25
CA ILE A 171 15.62 10.58 1.72
C ILE A 171 15.10 11.35 2.94
N TYR A 172 15.97 11.73 3.88
CA TYR A 172 15.59 12.41 5.11
C TYR A 172 14.76 13.70 4.89
N PRO A 173 15.22 14.70 4.09
CA PRO A 173 14.43 15.90 3.82
C PRO A 173 13.13 15.58 3.08
N LEU A 174 13.14 14.61 2.15
CA LEU A 174 11.91 14.17 1.46
C LEU A 174 10.87 13.63 2.44
N VAL A 175 11.29 12.82 3.42
CA VAL A 175 10.39 12.29 4.46
C VAL A 175 9.85 13.41 5.35
N LEU A 176 10.65 14.42 5.68
CA LEU A 176 10.19 15.58 6.45
C LEU A 176 9.14 16.38 5.69
N ILE A 177 9.38 16.64 4.40
CA ILE A 177 8.44 17.33 3.52
C ILE A 177 7.15 16.52 3.39
N ALA A 178 7.24 15.21 3.14
CA ALA A 178 6.07 14.32 3.04
C ALA A 178 5.23 14.31 4.33
N LYS A 179 5.86 14.25 5.51
CA LYS A 179 5.18 14.35 6.80
C LYS A 179 4.46 15.69 6.99
N ARG A 180 5.09 16.79 6.57
CA ARG A 180 4.50 18.14 6.62
C ARG A 180 3.30 18.25 5.67
N LEU A 181 3.45 17.79 4.43
CA LEU A 181 2.37 17.76 3.44
C LEU A 181 1.18 16.92 3.91
N LYS A 182 1.43 15.74 4.50
CA LYS A 182 0.38 14.89 5.07
C LYS A 182 -0.40 15.61 6.18
N LYS A 183 0.30 16.35 7.06
CA LYS A 183 -0.34 17.14 8.13
C LYS A 183 -1.17 18.31 7.58
N LEU A 184 -0.69 18.98 6.52
CA LEU A 184 -1.43 20.06 5.87
C LEU A 184 -2.65 19.54 5.11
N SER A 185 -2.52 18.41 4.41
CA SER A 185 -3.61 17.73 3.73
C SER A 185 -4.73 17.35 4.70
N HIS A 186 -4.41 16.75 5.85
CA HIS A 186 -5.41 16.45 6.88
C HIS A 186 -6.14 17.70 7.38
N ARG A 187 -5.41 18.79 7.63
CA ARG A 187 -6.01 20.07 8.07
C ARG A 187 -6.87 20.71 6.99
N SER A 188 -6.48 20.61 5.72
CA SER A 188 -7.28 21.09 4.59
C SER A 188 -8.59 20.31 4.50
N GLN A 189 -8.53 18.98 4.66
CA GLN A 189 -9.71 18.11 4.62
C GLN A 189 -10.68 18.40 5.78
N GLU A 190 -10.15 18.64 6.99
CA GLU A 190 -10.96 19.06 8.15
C GLU A 190 -11.68 20.39 7.88
N LYS A 191 -10.98 21.39 7.34
CA LYS A 191 -11.60 22.69 7.04
C LYS A 191 -12.56 22.65 5.86
N SER A 192 -12.32 21.80 4.88
CA SER A 192 -13.27 21.55 3.81
C SER A 192 -14.58 20.97 4.36
N ALA A 193 -14.49 20.04 5.32
CA ALA A 193 -15.66 19.48 5.99
C ALA A 193 -16.44 20.53 6.80
N ASP A 194 -15.74 21.44 7.50
CA ASP A 194 -16.36 22.57 8.21
C ASP A 194 -17.14 23.48 7.25
N VAL A 195 -16.54 23.84 6.11
CA VAL A 195 -17.18 24.66 5.06
C VAL A 195 -18.43 23.96 4.50
N MET A 196 -18.35 22.66 4.22
CA MET A 196 -19.49 21.87 3.73
C MET A 196 -20.60 21.79 4.77
N THR A 197 -20.27 21.58 6.04
CA THR A 197 -21.24 21.55 7.14
C THR A 197 -21.98 22.88 7.24
N ARG A 198 -21.27 24.01 7.13
CA ARG A 198 -21.90 25.34 7.13
C ARG A 198 -22.80 25.57 5.93
N LEU A 199 -22.41 25.14 4.73
CA LEU A 199 -23.30 25.20 3.58
C LEU A 199 -24.59 24.41 3.84
N THR A 200 -24.47 23.16 4.31
CA THR A 200 -25.63 22.32 4.62
C THR A 200 -26.55 22.97 5.65
N GLU A 201 -26.00 23.56 6.72
CA GLU A 201 -26.79 24.29 7.72
C GLU A 201 -27.52 25.50 7.12
N VAL A 202 -26.86 26.30 6.27
CA VAL A 202 -27.49 27.47 5.62
C VAL A 202 -28.59 27.03 4.67
N PHE A 203 -28.37 25.97 3.89
CA PHE A 203 -29.39 25.42 2.99
C PHE A 203 -30.61 24.90 3.75
N ASN A 204 -30.38 24.11 4.81
CA ASN A 204 -31.47 23.50 5.59
C ASN A 204 -32.24 24.53 6.42
N ASN A 205 -31.59 25.60 6.88
CA ASN A 205 -32.20 26.62 7.75
C ASN A 205 -32.51 27.94 7.02
N ASN A 206 -32.54 27.96 5.68
CA ASN A 206 -32.71 29.19 4.89
C ASN A 206 -33.99 29.95 5.27
N GLU A 207 -35.08 29.23 5.55
CA GLU A 207 -36.35 29.84 5.98
C GLU A 207 -36.20 30.58 7.32
N ILE A 208 -35.52 29.97 8.30
CA ILE A 208 -35.23 30.59 9.62
C ILE A 208 -34.32 31.80 9.44
N ILE A 209 -33.29 31.69 8.60
CA ILE A 209 -32.35 32.80 8.34
C ILE A 209 -33.09 34.02 7.79
N LYS A 210 -34.02 33.82 6.85
CA LYS A 210 -34.88 34.88 6.29
C LYS A 210 -35.88 35.43 7.29
N ALA A 211 -36.53 34.56 8.06
CA ALA A 211 -37.51 34.96 9.08
C ALA A 211 -36.88 35.88 10.15
N HIS A 212 -35.60 35.68 10.46
CA HIS A 212 -34.84 36.50 11.41
C HIS A 212 -33.98 37.61 10.76
N ALA A 213 -34.02 37.78 9.43
CA ALA A 213 -33.21 38.75 8.68
C ALA A 213 -31.69 38.69 9.00
N THR A 214 -31.14 37.47 9.12
CA THR A 214 -29.74 37.20 9.52
C THR A 214 -28.81 36.87 8.36
N GLU A 215 -29.20 37.12 7.12
CA GLU A 215 -28.45 36.73 5.92
C GLU A 215 -27.02 37.30 5.90
N LYS A 216 -26.86 38.57 6.27
CA LYS A 216 -25.54 39.23 6.33
C LYS A 216 -24.63 38.60 7.38
N PHE A 217 -25.21 38.15 8.51
CA PHE A 217 -24.48 37.51 9.58
C PHE A 217 -23.95 36.14 9.13
N GLU A 218 -24.81 35.32 8.54
CA GLU A 218 -24.41 33.99 8.04
C GLU A 218 -23.43 34.09 6.86
N LEU A 219 -23.60 35.07 5.95
CA LEU A 219 -22.65 35.33 4.88
C LEU A 219 -21.25 35.68 5.42
N LYS A 220 -21.16 36.53 6.45
CA LYS A 220 -19.90 36.91 7.09
C LYS A 220 -19.25 35.70 7.78
N ARG A 221 -20.05 34.87 8.44
CA ARG A 221 -19.58 33.65 9.12
C ARG A 221 -19.05 32.63 8.13
N PHE A 222 -19.77 32.40 7.03
CA PHE A 222 -19.32 31.52 5.94
C PHE A 222 -18.02 32.03 5.33
N SER A 223 -17.93 33.32 5.01
CA SER A 223 -16.72 33.94 4.46
C SER A 223 -15.50 33.72 5.37
N SER A 224 -15.66 33.87 6.69
CA SER A 224 -14.59 33.58 7.66
C SER A 224 -14.07 32.14 7.56
N GLU A 225 -14.95 31.14 7.53
CA GLU A 225 -14.53 29.73 7.41
C GLU A 225 -13.92 29.42 6.04
N ASN A 226 -14.48 30.00 4.97
CA ASN A 226 -13.95 29.85 3.62
C ASN A 226 -12.52 30.41 3.49
N TRP A 227 -12.25 31.58 4.09
CA TRP A 227 -10.90 32.16 4.13
C TRP A 227 -9.93 31.36 5.01
N ARG A 228 -10.40 30.73 6.09
CA ARG A 228 -9.58 29.79 6.89
C ARG A 228 -9.17 28.57 6.06
N PHE A 229 -10.10 28.01 5.29
CA PHE A 229 -9.83 26.92 4.34
C PHE A 229 -8.81 27.35 3.27
N PHE A 230 -9.02 28.51 2.64
CA PHE A 230 -8.09 29.08 1.65
C PHE A 230 -6.67 29.23 2.23
N LYS A 231 -6.53 29.79 3.43
CA LYS A 231 -5.22 30.01 4.09
C LYS A 231 -4.50 28.71 4.41
N ILE A 232 -5.20 27.61 4.64
CA ILE A 232 -4.58 26.30 4.88
C ILE A 232 -4.11 25.67 3.57
N ASN A 233 -4.87 25.83 2.48
CA ASN A 233 -4.46 25.32 1.17
C ASN A 233 -3.26 26.08 0.60
N MET A 234 -3.18 27.40 0.82
CA MET A 234 -2.01 28.21 0.43
C MET A 234 -0.72 27.93 1.21
N LYS A 235 -0.78 27.10 2.27
CA LYS A 235 0.41 26.70 3.06
C LYS A 235 1.05 25.39 2.57
N GLY A 236 0.37 24.66 1.68
CA GLY A 236 0.88 23.47 1.01
C GLY A 236 1.70 23.87 -0.19
#